data_AF-A0A7Z9XGR5-F1
#
_entry.id   AF-A0A7Z9XGR5-F1
#
_cell.length_a   1.000
_cell.length_b   1.000
_cell.length_c   1.000
_cell.angle_alpha   90.00
_cell.angle_beta   90.00
_cell.angle_gamma   90.00
#
_symmetry.space_group_name_H-M   'P 1'
#
loop_
_entity.id
_entity.type
_entity.pdbx_description
1 polymer ?
#
loop_
_entity_poly.entity_id
_entity_poly.type
_entity_poly.pdbx_seq_one_letter_code
_entity_poly.pdbx_strand_id
1 'polypeptide(L)'
;MGLSAPVPGVCCIRCRISMSFIHEALKKAQKEKDARHREHDAIVPAAGHKPRISSRKTLWGASFLLISLAFAAYLWLPSRGKPPAIREPETPEATPPAKSVEEPEAFYERARLLQKNGRLQKAQRLYEKTLSLDPDHVDALNNLGVVHIRNKNFSAAQAFFAKAIRQRPGYVDAYYNMACLHALKGELAESLSQLKKAFSLDKSVRDWAQTDSDLKNLHGTPGFEEIAGKNGGMG
;
A
#
# COMPACT_ATOMS: atom_id res chain seq x y z
N MET A 1 -12.66 -25.51 44.15
CA MET A 1 -12.90 -26.05 42.79
C MET A 1 -13.36 -24.91 41.91
N GLY A 2 -12.56 -24.55 40.89
CA GLY A 2 -12.80 -23.39 40.04
C GLY A 2 -11.58 -23.13 39.17
N LEU A 3 -11.23 -24.12 38.33
CA LEU A 3 -10.16 -24.00 37.34
C LEU A 3 -10.70 -23.17 36.16
N SER A 4 -10.32 -21.90 36.09
CA SER A 4 -10.49 -21.10 34.88
C SER A 4 -9.35 -21.43 33.91
N ALA A 5 -9.70 -22.12 32.82
CA ALA A 5 -8.78 -22.46 31.75
C ALA A 5 -8.27 -21.20 31.00
N PRO A 6 -7.01 -21.17 30.54
CA PRO A 6 -6.52 -20.11 29.67
C PRO A 6 -7.07 -20.28 28.24
N VAL A 7 -7.58 -19.18 27.68
CA VAL A 7 -8.08 -19.08 26.31
C VAL A 7 -6.92 -19.34 25.32
N PRO A 8 -7.08 -20.24 24.34
CA PRO A 8 -6.00 -20.56 23.41
C PRO A 8 -5.69 -19.38 22.48
N GLY A 9 -4.39 -19.08 22.37
CA GLY A 9 -3.84 -18.00 21.59
C GLY A 9 -4.31 -18.01 20.14
N VAL A 10 -4.71 -16.83 19.68
CA VAL A 10 -5.00 -16.55 18.27
C VAL A 10 -3.72 -16.81 17.48
N CYS A 11 -3.74 -17.92 16.75
CA CYS A 11 -2.69 -18.35 15.83
C CYS A 11 -2.40 -17.22 14.83
N CYS A 12 -1.18 -16.65 14.91
CA CYS A 12 -0.74 -15.48 14.16
C CYS A 12 -0.41 -15.83 12.69
N ILE A 13 -1.41 -16.28 11.93
CA ILE A 13 -1.33 -16.52 10.47
C ILE A 13 -1.13 -15.18 9.71
N ARG A 14 -1.36 -14.05 10.38
CA ARG A 14 -1.29 -12.69 9.83
C ARG A 14 0.12 -12.26 9.39
N CYS A 15 1.19 -12.89 9.89
CA CYS A 15 2.56 -12.44 9.66
C CYS A 15 3.23 -13.07 8.41
N ARG A 16 2.81 -14.28 7.98
CA ARG A 16 3.34 -14.93 6.75
C ARG A 16 2.96 -14.19 5.47
N ILE A 17 1.93 -13.35 5.52
CA ILE A 17 1.44 -12.58 4.37
C ILE A 17 2.27 -11.29 4.18
N SER A 18 2.89 -10.72 5.22
CA SER A 18 3.63 -9.44 5.09
C SER A 18 5.04 -9.60 4.50
N MET A 19 5.74 -10.71 4.79
CA MET A 19 7.11 -10.92 4.30
C MET A 19 7.18 -11.27 2.81
N SER A 20 6.18 -11.99 2.27
CA SER A 20 6.08 -12.23 0.82
C SER A 20 5.58 -11.00 0.06
N PHE A 21 4.86 -10.10 0.70
CA PHE A 21 4.20 -8.98 0.05
C PHE A 21 5.16 -7.92 -0.48
N ILE A 22 6.24 -7.62 0.26
CA ILE A 22 7.25 -6.65 -0.17
C ILE A 22 7.83 -7.13 -1.51
N HIS A 23 8.25 -8.39 -1.59
CA HIS A 23 8.87 -8.98 -2.78
C HIS A 23 7.88 -9.29 -3.93
N GLU A 24 6.68 -9.79 -3.64
CA GLU A 24 5.65 -10.12 -4.62
C GLU A 24 5.06 -8.85 -5.26
N ALA A 25 4.73 -7.84 -4.44
CA ALA A 25 4.27 -6.55 -4.96
C ALA A 25 5.39 -5.77 -5.64
N LEU A 26 6.67 -6.04 -5.34
CA LEU A 26 7.82 -5.54 -6.10
C LEU A 26 7.89 -6.17 -7.49
N LYS A 27 7.82 -7.50 -7.59
CA LYS A 27 7.79 -8.21 -8.88
C LYS A 27 6.61 -7.76 -9.73
N LYS A 28 5.43 -7.61 -9.14
CA LYS A 28 4.24 -7.15 -9.85
C LYS A 28 4.34 -5.69 -10.29
N ALA A 29 4.74 -4.78 -9.39
CA ALA A 29 4.88 -3.36 -9.74
C ALA A 29 5.98 -3.11 -10.77
N GLN A 30 7.09 -3.84 -10.69
CA GLN A 30 8.17 -3.76 -11.67
C GLN A 30 7.69 -4.27 -13.03
N LYS A 31 7.01 -5.43 -13.06
CA LYS A 31 6.39 -5.97 -14.29
C LYS A 31 5.40 -4.99 -14.93
N GLU A 32 4.57 -4.32 -14.15
CA GLU A 32 3.64 -3.29 -14.66
C GLU A 32 4.36 -2.03 -15.15
N LYS A 33 5.45 -1.61 -14.48
CA LYS A 33 6.29 -0.49 -14.93
C LYS A 33 6.99 -0.84 -16.24
N ASP A 34 7.58 -2.03 -16.34
CA ASP A 34 8.26 -2.51 -17.54
C ASP A 34 7.28 -2.70 -18.70
N ALA A 35 6.06 -3.17 -18.44
CA ALA A 35 4.99 -3.24 -19.43
C ALA A 35 4.62 -1.85 -19.97
N ARG A 36 4.45 -0.84 -19.11
CA ARG A 36 4.18 0.55 -19.52
C ARG A 36 5.34 1.15 -20.32
N HIS A 37 6.59 0.86 -19.97
CA HIS A 37 7.76 1.29 -20.75
C HIS A 37 7.79 0.62 -22.14
N ARG A 38 7.52 -0.69 -22.23
CA ARG A 38 7.42 -1.37 -23.53
C ARG A 38 6.33 -0.79 -24.43
N GLU A 39 5.17 -0.44 -23.87
CA GLU A 39 4.11 0.24 -24.64
C GLU A 39 4.56 1.63 -25.13
N HIS A 40 5.27 2.40 -24.31
CA HIS A 40 5.83 3.69 -24.72
C HIS A 40 6.91 3.56 -25.81
N ASP A 41 7.80 2.57 -25.70
CA ASP A 41 8.84 2.30 -26.71
C ASP A 41 8.24 1.82 -28.03
N ALA A 42 7.14 1.05 -27.98
CA ALA A 42 6.38 0.64 -29.16
C ALA A 42 5.63 1.80 -29.86
N ILE A 43 5.44 2.93 -29.17
CA ILE A 43 4.80 4.14 -29.71
C ILE A 43 5.83 5.11 -30.33
N VAL A 44 7.15 4.83 -30.24
CA VAL A 44 8.19 5.56 -30.99
C VAL A 44 8.61 4.71 -32.19
N PRO A 45 8.06 4.91 -33.41
CA PRO A 45 8.49 4.15 -34.56
C PRO A 45 9.79 4.73 -35.09
N ALA A 46 10.86 3.93 -35.03
CA ALA A 46 12.00 4.09 -35.91
C ALA A 46 11.51 3.94 -37.37
N ALA A 47 11.67 5.02 -38.13
CA ALA A 47 11.73 5.13 -39.59
C ALA A 47 10.96 4.09 -40.46
N GLY A 48 9.91 4.59 -41.14
CA GLY A 48 9.78 4.39 -42.59
C GLY A 48 8.84 3.29 -43.09
N HIS A 49 7.52 3.57 -43.14
CA HIS A 49 6.64 3.17 -44.26
C HIS A 49 5.27 3.89 -44.16
N LYS A 50 4.79 4.50 -45.26
CA LYS A 50 3.45 5.13 -45.33
C LYS A 50 2.39 4.08 -45.66
N PRO A 51 1.26 3.99 -44.93
CA PRO A 51 0.06 3.36 -45.45
C PRO A 51 -0.95 4.39 -45.96
N ARG A 52 -1.67 3.95 -46.99
CA ARG A 52 -2.60 4.66 -47.87
C ARG A 52 -3.95 4.86 -47.17
N ILE A 53 -4.35 6.11 -46.95
CA ILE A 53 -5.62 6.48 -46.28
C ILE A 53 -6.78 6.29 -47.27
N SER A 54 -7.62 5.29 -47.02
CA SER A 54 -8.88 5.05 -47.76
C SER A 54 -10.09 5.42 -46.90
N SER A 55 -10.92 6.31 -47.45
CA SER A 55 -12.33 6.60 -47.16
C SER A 55 -12.84 6.39 -45.71
N ARG A 56 -12.65 7.39 -44.84
CA ARG A 56 -13.35 7.53 -43.54
C ARG A 56 -14.15 8.83 -43.40
N LYS A 57 -14.24 9.65 -44.46
CA LYS A 57 -14.84 10.99 -44.40
C LYS A 57 -16.37 11.02 -44.41
N THR A 58 -17.03 9.94 -44.83
CA THR A 58 -18.51 9.87 -44.89
C THR A 58 -19.18 9.47 -43.57
N LEU A 59 -18.47 8.82 -42.64
CA LEU A 59 -19.04 8.46 -41.34
C LEU A 59 -19.09 9.62 -40.33
N TRP A 60 -18.14 10.57 -40.39
CA TRP A 60 -18.10 11.70 -39.46
C TRP A 60 -19.22 12.73 -39.69
N GLY A 61 -19.64 12.91 -40.94
CA GLY A 61 -20.72 13.84 -41.28
C GLY A 61 -22.09 13.39 -40.74
N ALA A 62 -22.39 12.09 -40.78
CA ALA A 62 -23.67 11.55 -40.31
C ALA A 62 -23.83 11.66 -38.79
N SER A 63 -22.76 11.40 -38.02
CA SER A 63 -22.79 11.56 -36.56
C SER A 63 -22.95 13.02 -36.12
N PHE A 64 -22.32 13.96 -36.83
CA PHE A 64 -22.43 15.38 -36.48
C PHE A 64 -23.86 15.91 -36.71
N LEU A 65 -24.52 15.43 -37.76
CA LEU A 65 -25.89 15.81 -38.09
C LEU A 65 -26.91 15.26 -37.06
N LEU A 66 -26.72 14.01 -36.62
CA LEU A 66 -27.55 13.41 -35.57
C LEU A 66 -27.40 14.11 -34.22
N ILE A 67 -26.18 14.47 -33.84
CA ILE A 67 -25.91 15.19 -32.59
C ILE A 67 -26.51 16.60 -32.65
N SER A 68 -26.42 17.28 -33.81
CA SER A 68 -27.00 18.61 -34.00
C SER A 68 -28.53 18.58 -33.95
N LEU A 69 -29.17 17.57 -34.55
CA LEU A 69 -30.62 17.35 -34.47
C LEU A 69 -31.08 17.05 -33.04
N ALA A 70 -30.34 16.21 -32.30
CA ALA A 70 -30.66 15.91 -30.90
C ALA A 70 -30.52 17.15 -30.00
N PHE A 71 -29.51 17.99 -30.24
CA PHE A 71 -29.29 19.23 -29.49
C PHE A 71 -30.37 20.28 -29.79
N ALA A 72 -30.77 20.42 -31.05
CA ALA A 72 -31.89 21.29 -31.42
C ALA A 72 -33.23 20.82 -30.80
N ALA A 73 -33.48 19.50 -30.76
CA ALA A 73 -34.65 18.94 -30.08
C ALA A 73 -34.63 19.18 -28.57
N TYR A 74 -33.45 19.10 -27.94
CA TYR A 74 -33.29 19.38 -26.51
C TYR A 74 -33.55 20.85 -26.17
N LEU A 75 -33.17 21.77 -27.05
CA LEU A 75 -33.39 23.21 -26.88
C LEU A 75 -34.82 23.67 -27.20
N TRP A 76 -35.62 22.85 -27.89
CA TRP A 76 -37.03 23.13 -28.21
C TRP A 76 -38.01 22.44 -27.25
N LEU A 77 -37.53 21.81 -26.17
CA LEU A 77 -38.41 21.24 -25.15
C LEU A 77 -38.88 22.35 -24.20
N PRO A 78 -40.17 22.75 -24.21
CA PRO A 78 -40.67 23.81 -23.34
C PRO A 78 -40.45 23.39 -21.89
N SER A 79 -39.80 24.26 -21.11
CA SER A 79 -39.61 24.13 -19.68
C SER A 79 -40.97 23.94 -19.02
N ARG A 80 -41.33 22.68 -18.76
CA ARG A 80 -42.54 22.34 -17.99
C ARG A 80 -42.39 23.00 -16.62
N GLY A 81 -43.24 23.99 -16.37
CA GLY A 81 -43.28 24.73 -15.12
C GLY A 81 -43.34 23.77 -13.94
N LYS A 82 -42.61 24.12 -12.87
CA LYS A 82 -42.73 23.44 -11.58
C LYS A 82 -44.21 23.37 -11.19
N PRO A 83 -44.79 22.19 -10.89
CA PRO A 83 -46.07 22.14 -10.23
C PRO A 83 -45.96 22.81 -8.84
N PRO A 84 -47.02 23.48 -8.35
CA PRO A 84 -46.97 24.20 -7.09
C PRO A 84 -46.70 23.24 -5.92
N ALA A 85 -45.93 23.74 -4.96
CA ALA A 85 -45.50 23.00 -3.78
C ALA A 85 -46.69 22.55 -2.93
N ILE A 86 -46.96 21.25 -2.92
CA ILE A 86 -47.72 20.59 -1.86
C ILE A 86 -46.77 20.52 -0.65
N ARG A 87 -47.12 21.18 0.45
CA ARG A 87 -46.40 21.00 1.73
C ARG A 87 -46.74 19.61 2.25
N GLU A 88 -45.85 18.66 2.04
CA GLU A 88 -45.86 17.39 2.77
C GLU A 88 -45.56 17.66 4.26
N PRO A 89 -46.22 16.97 5.20
CA PRO A 89 -45.95 17.12 6.62
C PRO A 89 -44.49 16.72 6.91
N GLU A 90 -43.77 17.58 7.63
CA GLU A 90 -42.38 17.37 8.01
C GLU A 90 -42.23 16.09 8.85
N THR A 91 -41.86 14.99 8.19
CA THR A 91 -41.11 13.91 8.83
C THR A 91 -39.81 14.50 9.36
N PRO A 92 -39.40 14.20 10.61
CA PRO A 92 -38.18 14.78 11.18
C PRO A 92 -37.02 14.48 10.24
N GLU A 93 -36.46 15.56 9.73
CA GLU A 93 -35.45 15.64 8.69
C GLU A 93 -34.30 14.68 9.03
N ALA A 94 -34.23 13.57 8.31
CA ALA A 94 -33.01 12.80 8.22
C ALA A 94 -31.95 13.76 7.70
N THR A 95 -30.98 14.07 8.55
CA THR A 95 -29.79 14.86 8.20
C THR A 95 -29.33 14.49 6.79
N PRO A 96 -29.13 15.47 5.87
CA PRO A 96 -28.49 15.19 4.60
C PRO A 96 -27.21 14.41 4.89
N PRO A 97 -26.87 13.30 4.18
CA PRO A 97 -25.70 12.51 4.54
C PRO A 97 -24.51 13.45 4.56
N ALA A 98 -24.03 13.73 5.77
CA ALA A 98 -22.79 14.43 5.99
C ALA A 98 -21.78 13.74 5.07
N LYS A 99 -21.01 14.52 4.28
CA LYS A 99 -19.83 14.01 3.60
C LYS A 99 -19.17 13.03 4.57
N SER A 100 -19.19 11.73 4.25
CA SER A 100 -18.76 10.69 5.19
C SER A 100 -17.40 11.10 5.70
N VAL A 101 -17.28 11.35 7.01
CA VAL A 101 -16.00 11.61 7.63
C VAL A 101 -15.21 10.33 7.42
N GLU A 102 -14.35 10.30 6.39
CA GLU A 102 -13.51 9.14 6.15
C GLU A 102 -12.50 9.11 7.30
N GLU A 103 -12.72 8.18 8.23
CA GLU A 103 -11.87 7.94 9.39
C GLU A 103 -10.44 7.59 8.94
N PRO A 104 -9.40 7.92 9.73
CA PRO A 104 -8.01 7.58 9.41
C PRO A 104 -7.83 6.10 9.01
N GLU A 105 -8.54 5.20 9.70
CA GLU A 105 -8.53 3.75 9.46
C GLU A 105 -9.00 3.39 8.04
N ALA A 106 -10.00 4.09 7.50
CA ALA A 106 -10.51 3.82 6.15
C ALA A 106 -9.44 4.16 5.09
N PHE A 107 -8.72 5.26 5.28
CA PHE A 107 -7.58 5.62 4.43
C PHE A 107 -6.44 4.61 4.57
N TYR A 108 -6.13 4.18 5.78
CA TYR A 108 -5.10 3.17 6.06
C TYR A 108 -5.40 1.84 5.35
N GLU A 109 -6.60 1.29 5.51
CA GLU A 109 -6.96 0.01 4.92
C GLU A 109 -6.93 0.07 3.38
N ARG A 110 -7.39 1.18 2.81
CA ARG A 110 -7.28 1.41 1.37
C ARG A 110 -5.83 1.53 0.91
N ALA A 111 -4.97 2.21 1.69
CA ALA A 111 -3.55 2.31 1.40
C ALA A 111 -2.87 0.94 1.41
N ARG A 112 -3.17 0.11 2.42
CA ARG A 112 -2.68 -1.26 2.57
C ARG A 112 -3.07 -2.15 1.39
N LEU A 113 -4.33 -2.07 0.95
CA LEU A 113 -4.81 -2.77 -0.24
C LEU A 113 -4.11 -2.29 -1.53
N LEU A 114 -3.86 -0.99 -1.68
CA LEU A 114 -3.14 -0.45 -2.83
C LEU A 114 -1.67 -0.90 -2.84
N GLN A 115 -1.02 -0.93 -1.68
CA GLN A 115 0.34 -1.44 -1.53
C GLN A 115 0.41 -2.92 -1.94
N LYS A 116 -0.60 -3.73 -1.58
CA LYS A 116 -0.73 -5.15 -1.98
C LYS A 116 -0.75 -5.34 -3.47
N ASN A 117 -1.43 -4.41 -4.11
CA ASN A 117 -1.57 -4.40 -5.55
C ASN A 117 -0.40 -3.73 -6.26
N GLY A 118 0.69 -3.39 -5.55
CA GLY A 118 1.88 -2.75 -6.13
C GLY A 118 1.70 -1.27 -6.48
N ARG A 119 0.56 -0.66 -6.16
CA ARG A 119 0.24 0.75 -6.47
C ARG A 119 0.84 1.70 -5.44
N LEU A 120 2.16 1.68 -5.31
CA LEU A 120 2.92 2.34 -4.25
C LEU A 120 2.67 3.84 -4.13
N GLN A 121 2.68 4.60 -5.24
CA GLN A 121 2.51 6.04 -5.18
C GLN A 121 1.13 6.43 -4.65
N LYS A 122 0.11 5.60 -4.92
CA LYS A 122 -1.24 5.84 -4.42
C LYS A 122 -1.37 5.39 -2.97
N ALA A 123 -0.72 4.29 -2.59
CA ALA A 123 -0.64 3.85 -1.19
C ALA A 123 0.05 4.92 -0.32
N GLN A 124 1.18 5.46 -0.78
CA GLN A 124 1.93 6.53 -0.10
C GLN A 124 1.02 7.71 0.25
N ARG A 125 0.31 8.25 -0.74
CA ARG A 125 -0.61 9.39 -0.53
C ARG A 125 -1.70 9.10 0.49
N LEU A 126 -2.21 7.86 0.54
CA LEU A 126 -3.24 7.49 1.51
C LEU A 126 -2.65 7.25 2.90
N TYR A 127 -1.44 6.72 3.03
CA TYR A 127 -0.75 6.68 4.32
C TYR A 127 -0.43 8.08 4.83
N GLU A 128 0.07 8.98 3.97
CA GLU A 128 0.26 10.39 4.32
C GLU A 128 -1.06 11.04 4.75
N LYS A 129 -2.17 10.73 4.06
CA LYS A 129 -3.49 11.20 4.46
C LYS A 129 -3.92 10.64 5.82
N THR A 130 -3.69 9.35 6.07
CA THR A 130 -3.91 8.72 7.38
C THR A 130 -3.15 9.48 8.45
N LEU A 131 -1.86 9.72 8.25
CA LEU A 131 -0.99 10.42 9.20
C LEU A 131 -1.28 11.91 9.34
N SER A 132 -1.94 12.53 8.37
CA SER A 132 -2.42 13.91 8.50
C SER A 132 -3.64 14.02 9.43
N LEU A 133 -4.40 12.93 9.60
CA LEU A 133 -5.59 12.87 10.44
C LEU A 133 -5.28 12.24 11.81
N ASP A 134 -4.46 11.20 11.81
CA ASP A 134 -3.90 10.55 13.00
C ASP A 134 -2.36 10.45 12.87
N PRO A 135 -1.62 11.45 13.36
CA PRO A 135 -0.16 11.47 13.27
C PRO A 135 0.55 10.30 13.95
N ASP A 136 -0.11 9.60 14.87
CA ASP A 136 0.49 8.57 15.71
C ASP A 136 0.03 7.15 15.34
N HIS A 137 -0.69 7.01 14.23
CA HIS A 137 -1.08 5.73 13.65
C HIS A 137 0.13 4.85 13.32
N VAL A 138 0.45 3.93 14.23
CA VAL A 138 1.68 3.11 14.21
C VAL A 138 1.80 2.28 12.94
N ASP A 139 0.73 1.63 12.51
CA ASP A 139 0.76 0.76 11.32
C ASP A 139 0.95 1.58 10.02
N ALA A 140 0.38 2.78 9.93
CA ALA A 140 0.57 3.69 8.81
C ALA A 140 2.00 4.25 8.78
N LEU A 141 2.57 4.63 9.93
CA LEU A 141 3.98 5.03 10.05
C LEU A 141 4.91 3.93 9.53
N ASN A 142 4.72 2.70 10.01
CA ASN A 142 5.52 1.55 9.59
C ASN A 142 5.39 1.27 8.09
N ASN A 143 4.17 1.20 7.57
CA ASN A 143 3.96 0.88 6.15
C ASN A 143 4.45 2.00 5.23
N LEU A 144 4.33 3.27 5.63
CA LEU A 144 4.92 4.39 4.90
C LEU A 144 6.46 4.28 4.88
N GLY A 145 7.08 3.88 6.00
CA GLY A 145 8.50 3.56 6.06
C GLY A 145 8.91 2.49 5.03
N VAL A 146 8.14 1.39 4.93
CA VAL A 146 8.36 0.34 3.90
C VAL A 146 8.23 0.90 2.48
N VAL A 147 7.26 1.78 2.23
CA VAL A 147 7.13 2.46 0.92
C VAL A 147 8.37 3.32 0.62
N HIS A 148 8.93 3.99 1.63
CA HIS A 148 10.16 4.78 1.47
C HIS A 148 11.40 3.92 1.20
N ILE A 149 11.54 2.73 1.82
CA ILE A 149 12.57 1.74 1.45
C ILE A 149 12.49 1.43 -0.05
N ARG A 150 11.28 1.13 -0.54
CA ARG A 150 11.06 0.79 -1.96
C ARG A 150 11.40 1.94 -2.91
N ASN A 151 11.22 3.17 -2.46
CA ASN A 151 11.61 4.39 -3.18
C ASN A 151 13.10 4.75 -2.99
N LYS A 152 13.90 3.91 -2.31
CA LYS A 152 15.30 4.16 -1.93
C LYS A 152 15.52 5.41 -1.08
N ASN A 153 14.47 5.92 -0.42
CA ASN A 153 14.57 7.02 0.51
C ASN A 153 14.77 6.48 1.94
N PHE A 154 15.98 6.00 2.20
CA PHE A 154 16.32 5.31 3.45
C PHE A 154 16.25 6.23 4.67
N SER A 155 16.58 7.52 4.51
CA SER A 155 16.48 8.51 5.60
C SER A 155 15.04 8.69 6.08
N ALA A 156 14.10 8.86 5.13
CA ALA A 156 12.68 8.96 5.48
C ALA A 156 12.15 7.66 6.10
N ALA A 157 12.54 6.50 5.55
CA ALA A 157 12.14 5.20 6.11
C ALA A 157 12.59 5.07 7.58
N GLN A 158 13.84 5.39 7.88
CA GLN A 158 14.38 5.36 9.24
C GLN A 158 13.60 6.28 10.19
N ALA A 159 13.28 7.50 9.75
CA ALA A 159 12.50 8.44 10.55
C ALA A 159 11.09 7.90 10.88
N PHE A 160 10.42 7.28 9.91
CA PHE A 160 9.10 6.69 10.12
C PHE A 160 9.13 5.48 11.06
N PHE A 161 10.09 4.56 10.90
CA PHE A 161 10.24 3.44 11.84
C PHE A 161 10.59 3.90 13.24
N ALA A 162 11.50 4.87 13.38
CA ALA A 162 11.84 5.44 14.68
C ALA A 162 10.64 6.11 15.35
N LYS A 163 9.77 6.79 14.58
CA LYS A 163 8.50 7.33 15.10
C LYS A 163 7.56 6.21 15.52
N ALA A 164 7.39 5.16 14.71
CA ALA A 164 6.54 4.00 15.06
C ALA A 164 7.01 3.32 16.36
N ILE A 165 8.32 3.12 16.53
CA ILE A 165 8.93 2.57 17.74
C ILE A 165 8.69 3.47 18.95
N ARG A 166 8.84 4.79 18.79
CA ARG A 166 8.55 5.75 19.88
C ARG A 166 7.10 5.69 20.33
N GLN A 167 6.15 5.56 19.38
CA GLN A 167 4.73 5.50 19.70
C GLN A 167 4.33 4.14 20.29
N ARG A 168 4.94 3.04 19.83
CA ARG A 168 4.72 1.70 20.38
C ARG A 168 6.04 0.94 20.50
N PRO A 169 6.72 1.01 21.66
CA PRO A 169 8.00 0.33 21.89
C PRO A 169 7.96 -1.20 21.85
N GLY A 170 6.76 -1.80 21.83
CA GLY A 170 6.54 -3.24 21.64
C GLY A 170 6.23 -3.64 20.21
N TYR A 171 6.33 -2.73 19.24
CA TYR A 171 5.93 -2.99 17.86
C TYR A 171 7.04 -3.69 17.07
N VAL A 172 6.95 -5.03 17.03
CA VAL A 172 7.93 -5.93 16.42
C VAL A 172 8.28 -5.54 14.99
N ASP A 173 7.27 -5.26 14.16
CA ASP A 173 7.44 -4.97 12.74
C ASP A 173 8.36 -3.76 12.47
N ALA A 174 8.29 -2.71 13.30
CA ALA A 174 9.15 -1.54 13.09
C ALA A 174 10.62 -1.83 13.44
N TYR A 175 10.90 -2.63 14.48
CA TYR A 175 12.26 -3.08 14.78
C TYR A 175 12.80 -3.99 13.67
N TYR A 176 11.98 -4.92 13.18
CA TYR A 176 12.38 -5.79 12.09
C TYR A 176 12.66 -5.01 10.80
N ASN A 177 11.74 -4.11 10.40
CA ASN A 177 11.93 -3.30 9.20
C ASN A 177 13.14 -2.36 9.30
N MET A 178 13.46 -1.88 10.51
CA MET A 178 14.68 -1.11 10.74
C MET A 178 15.94 -1.99 10.64
N ALA A 179 15.88 -3.26 11.07
CA ALA A 179 16.95 -4.22 10.83
C ALA A 179 17.18 -4.46 9.33
N CYS A 180 16.12 -4.72 8.55
CA CYS A 180 16.22 -4.86 7.09
C CYS A 180 16.78 -3.59 6.43
N LEU A 181 16.36 -2.41 6.87
CA LEU A 181 16.89 -1.14 6.37
C LEU A 181 18.41 -1.02 6.60
N HIS A 182 18.89 -1.32 7.80
CA HIS A 182 20.32 -1.30 8.11
C HIS A 182 21.08 -2.37 7.32
N ALA A 183 20.53 -3.57 7.16
CA ALA A 183 21.11 -4.62 6.33
C ALA A 183 21.25 -4.17 4.86
N LEU A 184 20.23 -3.55 4.29
CA LEU A 184 20.27 -2.99 2.93
C LEU A 184 21.33 -1.87 2.77
N LYS A 185 21.63 -1.14 3.84
CA LYS A 185 22.69 -0.12 3.88
C LYS A 185 24.09 -0.70 4.15
N GLY A 186 24.20 -1.98 4.51
CA GLY A 186 25.46 -2.63 4.91
C GLY A 186 25.87 -2.38 6.36
N GLU A 187 24.98 -1.79 7.17
CA GLU A 187 25.19 -1.45 8.59
C GLU A 187 24.86 -2.67 9.46
N LEU A 188 25.73 -3.69 9.41
CA LEU A 188 25.43 -5.01 9.98
C LEU A 188 25.27 -4.99 11.51
N ALA A 189 26.07 -4.20 12.22
CA ALA A 189 26.01 -4.13 13.68
C ALA A 189 24.69 -3.53 14.17
N GLU A 190 24.25 -2.45 13.56
CA GLU A 190 22.97 -1.79 13.81
C GLU A 190 21.81 -2.71 13.47
N SER A 191 21.90 -3.39 12.33
CA SER A 191 20.91 -4.38 11.90
C SER A 191 20.72 -5.49 12.93
N LEU A 192 21.83 -6.10 13.41
CA LEU A 192 21.80 -7.12 14.45
C LEU A 192 21.19 -6.61 15.76
N SER A 193 21.50 -5.37 16.14
CA SER A 193 20.93 -4.75 17.34
C SER A 193 19.40 -4.63 17.25
N GLN A 194 18.88 -4.15 16.12
CA GLN A 194 17.43 -4.05 15.90
C GLN A 194 16.76 -5.42 15.81
N LEU A 195 17.42 -6.38 15.14
CA LEU A 195 16.91 -7.74 15.00
C LEU A 195 16.85 -8.47 16.36
N LYS A 196 17.88 -8.30 17.21
CA LYS A 196 17.89 -8.79 18.59
C LYS A 196 16.72 -8.23 19.39
N LYS A 197 16.40 -6.95 19.21
CA LYS A 197 15.23 -6.33 19.86
C LYS A 197 13.93 -6.95 19.36
N ALA A 198 13.75 -7.11 18.05
CA ALA A 198 12.58 -7.79 17.48
C ALA A 198 12.42 -9.22 18.03
N PHE A 199 13.50 -10.01 18.09
CA PHE A 199 13.51 -11.37 18.62
C PHE A 199 13.12 -11.43 20.11
N SER A 200 13.54 -10.43 20.90
CA SER A 200 13.14 -10.36 22.32
C SER A 200 11.66 -10.05 22.53
N LEU A 201 11.02 -9.39 21.57
CA LEU A 201 9.60 -9.05 21.61
C LEU A 201 8.76 -10.22 21.09
N ASP A 202 9.20 -10.88 20.01
CA ASP A 202 8.57 -12.06 19.44
C ASP A 202 9.63 -13.05 18.93
N LYS A 203 9.66 -14.22 19.56
CA LYS A 203 10.63 -15.28 19.21
C LYS A 203 10.38 -15.89 17.83
N SER A 204 9.16 -15.83 17.31
CA SER A 204 8.83 -16.36 15.98
C SER A 204 9.53 -15.58 14.86
N VAL A 205 10.01 -14.37 15.15
CA VAL A 205 10.80 -13.53 14.23
C VAL A 205 12.04 -14.27 13.72
N ARG A 206 12.59 -15.16 14.53
CA ARG A 206 13.72 -16.02 14.17
C ARG A 206 13.45 -16.87 12.92
N ASP A 207 12.27 -17.47 12.83
CA ASP A 207 11.97 -18.47 11.80
C ASP A 207 11.98 -17.85 10.40
N TRP A 208 11.41 -16.65 10.27
CA TRP A 208 11.33 -15.98 8.97
C TRP A 208 12.56 -15.12 8.67
N ALA A 209 13.25 -14.56 9.68
CA ALA A 209 14.52 -13.84 9.48
C ALA A 209 15.61 -14.70 8.82
N GLN A 210 15.61 -16.02 9.07
CA GLN A 210 16.52 -16.98 8.42
C GLN A 210 16.27 -17.13 6.92
N THR A 211 15.04 -16.87 6.47
CA THR A 211 14.63 -17.06 5.08
C THR A 211 14.49 -15.75 4.30
N ASP A 212 14.58 -14.61 4.98
CA ASP A 212 14.41 -13.30 4.37
C ASP A 212 15.64 -12.92 3.53
N SER A 213 15.40 -12.56 2.28
CA SER A 213 16.45 -12.11 1.36
C SER A 213 17.08 -10.79 1.77
N ASP A 214 16.35 -9.91 2.45
CA ASP A 214 16.84 -8.59 2.86
C ASP A 214 17.88 -8.70 3.98
N LEU A 215 17.91 -9.83 4.70
CA LEU A 215 18.86 -10.14 5.77
C LEU A 215 19.96 -11.10 5.34
N LYS A 216 20.07 -11.43 4.04
CA LYS A 216 21.03 -12.42 3.53
C LYS A 216 22.49 -12.09 3.87
N ASN A 217 22.84 -10.81 3.96
CA ASN A 217 24.19 -10.38 4.32
C ASN A 217 24.52 -10.53 5.83
N LEU A 218 23.51 -10.82 6.67
CA LEU A 218 23.71 -11.18 8.07
C LEU A 218 23.91 -12.69 8.25
N HIS A 219 23.40 -13.51 7.34
CA HIS A 219 23.47 -14.97 7.47
C HIS A 219 24.94 -15.44 7.52
N GLY A 220 25.25 -16.31 8.48
CA GLY A 220 26.62 -16.78 8.72
C GLY A 220 27.53 -15.80 9.48
N THR A 221 27.08 -14.59 9.80
CA THR A 221 27.83 -13.71 10.70
C THR A 221 27.74 -14.24 12.13
N PRO A 222 28.82 -14.15 12.94
CA PRO A 222 28.81 -14.64 14.32
C PRO A 222 27.66 -14.07 15.15
N GLY A 223 27.37 -12.77 15.00
CA GLY A 223 26.29 -12.11 15.72
C GLY A 223 24.90 -12.58 15.29
N PHE A 224 24.67 -12.89 14.01
CA PHE A 224 23.40 -13.44 13.56
C PHE A 224 23.20 -14.86 14.09
N GLU A 225 24.23 -15.71 14.04
CA GLU A 225 24.17 -17.09 14.54
C GLU A 225 23.90 -17.15 16.06
N GLU A 226 24.48 -16.21 16.82
CA GLU A 226 24.24 -16.07 18.25
C GLU A 226 22.77 -15.75 18.55
N ILE A 227 22.18 -14.77 17.86
CA ILE A 227 20.79 -14.35 18.12
C ILE A 227 19.76 -15.30 17.49
N ALA A 228 20.07 -15.87 16.33
CA ALA A 228 19.23 -16.83 15.62
C ALA A 228 19.20 -18.18 16.34
N GLY A 229 20.10 -18.40 17.31
CA GLY A 229 20.17 -19.61 18.10
C GLY A 229 20.41 -20.81 17.19
N LYS A 230 21.67 -21.05 16.82
CA LYS A 230 22.06 -22.38 16.36
C LYS A 230 21.44 -23.40 17.33
N ASN A 231 20.62 -24.29 16.77
CA ASN A 231 20.31 -25.56 17.38
C ASN A 231 21.62 -26.10 17.94
N GLY A 232 21.75 -26.12 19.26
CA GLY A 232 22.76 -26.95 19.89
C GLY A 232 22.57 -28.34 19.32
N GLY A 233 23.64 -28.90 18.75
CA GLY A 233 23.62 -30.23 18.19
C GLY A 233 23.01 -31.19 19.21
N MET A 234 21.92 -31.84 18.83
CA MET A 234 21.67 -33.19 19.29
C MET A 234 22.33 -34.08 18.25
N GLY A 235 23.53 -34.54 18.60
CA GLY A 235 24.14 -35.72 18.00
C GLY A 235 23.44 -37.00 18.46
#